data_AF-A0A257YBL2-F1
#
_entry.id   AF-A0A257YBL2-F1
#
_cell.length_a   1.000
_cell.length_b   1.000
_cell.length_c   1.000
_cell.angle_alpha   90.00
_cell.angle_beta   90.00
_cell.angle_gamma   90.00
#
_symmetry.space_group_name_H-M   'P 1'
#
loop_
_entity.id
_entity.type
_entity.pdbx_description
1 polymer ?
#
loop_
_entity_poly.entity_id
_entity_poly.type
_entity_poly.pdbx_seq_one_letter_code
_entity_poly.pdbx_strand_id
1 'polypeptide(L)'
;MMRFRRANLPRMEKGSAERQGDIARMAFEVLGREEALVFLNTEHAALGGRPIDLAVVSDEGRASVVAELSRITAQRGKAQA
;
A
#
# COMPACT_ATOMS: atom_id res chain seq x y z
N MET A 1 6.73 21.42 -26.75
CA MET A 1 6.44 21.73 -25.32
C MET A 1 5.42 20.71 -24.82
N MET A 2 5.83 19.77 -23.96
CA MET A 2 4.90 18.78 -23.41
C MET A 2 3.94 19.48 -22.43
N ARG A 3 2.67 19.54 -22.82
CA ARG A 3 1.60 20.13 -22.03
C ARG A 3 1.11 19.07 -21.05
N PHE A 4 1.55 19.12 -19.79
CA PHE A 4 1.04 18.26 -18.74
C PHE A 4 -0.47 18.50 -18.61
N ARG A 5 -1.28 17.56 -19.09
CA ARG A 5 -2.71 17.56 -18.81
C ARG A 5 -2.84 17.28 -17.31
N ARG A 6 -3.21 18.28 -16.52
CA ARG A 6 -3.74 18.05 -15.18
C ARG A 6 -4.98 17.20 -15.37
N ALA A 7 -4.83 15.89 -15.18
CA ALA A 7 -5.99 15.02 -15.10
C ALA A 7 -6.85 15.55 -13.95
N ASN A 8 -8.15 15.73 -14.22
CA ASN A 8 -9.19 16.05 -13.23
C ASN A 8 -9.35 14.85 -12.27
N LEU A 9 -8.27 14.40 -11.64
CA LEU A 9 -8.40 13.49 -10.50
C LEU A 9 -9.02 14.31 -9.38
N PRO A 10 -10.11 13.79 -8.76
CA PRO A 10 -10.59 14.34 -7.51
C PRO A 10 -9.39 14.52 -6.57
N ARG A 11 -9.27 15.71 -5.97
CA ARG A 11 -8.29 15.90 -4.89
C ARG A 11 -8.59 14.82 -3.86
N MET A 12 -7.63 13.95 -3.60
CA MET A 12 -7.78 12.95 -2.55
C MET A 12 -8.08 13.71 -1.25
N GLU A 13 -9.12 13.24 -0.54
CA GLU A 13 -9.40 13.71 0.82
C GLU A 13 -8.13 13.59 1.66
N LYS A 14 -7.86 14.57 2.53
CA LYS A 14 -6.54 14.69 3.19
C LYS A 14 -6.12 13.39 3.89
N GLY A 15 -7.06 12.72 4.56
CA GLY A 15 -6.81 11.43 5.20
C GLY A 15 -6.46 10.31 4.22
N SER A 16 -7.01 10.30 3.00
CA SER A 16 -6.71 9.30 1.98
C SER A 16 -5.26 9.40 1.47
N ALA A 17 -4.74 10.62 1.29
CA ALA A 17 -3.35 10.82 0.87
C ALA A 17 -2.35 10.43 1.98
N GLU A 18 -2.68 10.77 3.24
CA GLU A 18 -1.87 10.38 4.41
C GLU A 18 -1.81 8.85 4.53
N ARG A 19 -2.95 8.16 4.45
CA ARG A 19 -2.98 6.69 4.48
C ARG A 19 -2.20 6.05 3.34
N GLN A 20 -2.31 6.58 2.13
CA GLN A 20 -1.57 6.07 0.97
C GLN A 20 -0.05 6.24 1.13
N GLY A 21 0.39 7.39 1.66
CA GLY A 21 1.80 7.65 1.94
C GLY A 21 2.36 6.70 2.99
N ASP A 22 1.62 6.50 4.08
CA ASP A 22 2.01 5.61 5.18
C ASP A 22 2.20 4.16 4.72
N ILE A 23 1.21 3.60 4.01
CA ILE A 23 1.27 2.21 3.56
C ILE A 23 2.32 2.01 2.46
N ALA A 24 2.53 3.01 1.59
CA ALA A 24 3.56 2.93 0.57
C ALA A 24 4.95 2.89 1.20
N ARG A 25 5.22 3.80 2.14
CA ARG A 25 6.49 3.85 2.87
C ARG A 25 6.77 2.52 3.59
N MET A 26 5.80 2.01 4.35
CA MET A 26 5.97 0.75 5.08
C MET A 26 6.20 -0.44 4.13
N ALA A 27 5.46 -0.53 3.02
CA ALA A 27 5.66 -1.59 2.05
C ALA A 27 7.08 -1.55 1.45
N PHE A 28 7.60 -0.37 1.12
CA PHE A 28 8.97 -0.21 0.64
C PHE A 28 10.01 -0.63 1.68
N GLU A 29 9.81 -0.28 2.95
CA GLU A 29 10.69 -0.67 4.05
C GLU A 29 10.71 -2.21 4.27
N VAL A 30 9.56 -2.89 4.12
CA VAL A 30 9.42 -4.33 4.38
C VAL A 30 9.79 -5.21 3.18
N LEU A 31 9.40 -4.80 1.98
CA LEU A 31 9.46 -5.64 0.77
C LEU A 31 10.56 -5.20 -0.20
N GLY A 32 11.04 -3.95 -0.11
CA GLY A 32 11.86 -3.35 -1.14
C GLY A 32 11.04 -2.89 -2.36
N ARG A 33 11.69 -2.21 -3.31
CA ARG A 33 11.00 -1.46 -4.38
C ARG A 33 10.05 -2.31 -5.22
N GLU A 34 10.56 -3.35 -5.87
CA GLU A 34 9.80 -4.12 -6.86
C GLU A 34 8.65 -4.89 -6.20
N GLU A 35 8.93 -5.59 -5.10
CA GLU A 35 7.91 -6.37 -4.39
C GLU A 35 6.85 -5.46 -3.74
N ALA A 36 7.21 -4.28 -3.23
CA ALA A 36 6.24 -3.31 -2.74
C ALA A 36 5.30 -2.83 -3.85
N LEU A 37 5.83 -2.54 -5.05
CA LEU A 37 4.99 -2.11 -6.17
C LEU A 37 4.00 -3.19 -6.58
N VAL A 38 4.43 -4.45 -6.63
CA VAL A 38 3.54 -5.59 -6.89
C VAL A 38 2.50 -5.68 -5.78
N PHE A 39 2.92 -5.83 -4.53
CA PHE A 39 2.03 -5.97 -3.38
C PHE A 39 0.95 -4.89 -3.35
N LEU A 40 1.31 -3.61 -3.48
CA LEU A 40 0.38 -2.49 -3.38
C LEU A 40 -0.68 -2.46 -4.47
N ASN A 41 -0.32 -2.87 -5.70
CA ASN A 41 -1.12 -2.64 -6.89
C ASN A 41 -1.77 -3.92 -7.46
N THR A 42 -1.43 -5.10 -6.95
CA THR A 42 -2.08 -6.36 -7.33
C THR A 42 -3.16 -6.74 -6.34
N GLU A 43 -4.13 -7.55 -6.77
CA GLU A 43 -5.09 -8.13 -5.83
C GLU A 43 -4.37 -9.04 -4.84
N HIS A 44 -4.69 -8.86 -3.57
CA HIS A 44 -4.12 -9.65 -2.48
C HIS A 44 -5.21 -10.50 -1.84
N ALA A 45 -5.15 -11.82 -2.03
CA ALA A 45 -6.22 -12.74 -1.64
C ALA A 45 -6.59 -12.65 -0.16
N ALA A 46 -5.60 -12.55 0.74
CA ALA A 46 -5.84 -12.43 2.18
C ALA A 46 -6.47 -11.08 2.61
N LEU A 47 -6.35 -10.05 1.76
CA LEU A 47 -6.93 -8.73 2.01
C LEU A 47 -8.25 -8.51 1.27
N GLY A 48 -8.62 -9.41 0.35
CA GLY A 48 -9.85 -9.32 -0.44
C GLY A 48 -9.87 -8.16 -1.43
N GLY A 49 -8.70 -7.65 -1.85
CA GLY A 49 -8.59 -6.54 -2.79
C GLY A 49 -7.15 -6.04 -2.95
N ARG A 50 -6.98 -4.93 -3.69
CA ARG A 50 -5.68 -4.28 -3.84
C ARG A 50 -5.34 -3.49 -2.57
N PRO A 51 -4.17 -3.68 -1.95
CA PRO A 51 -3.82 -3.01 -0.69
C PRO A 51 -3.91 -1.48 -0.76
N ILE A 52 -3.53 -0.87 -1.89
CA ILE A 52 -3.58 0.58 -2.05
C ILE A 52 -5.01 1.12 -2.03
N ASP A 53 -5.97 0.41 -2.63
CA ASP A 53 -7.37 0.82 -2.66
C ASP A 53 -7.98 0.70 -1.26
N LEU A 54 -7.73 -0.42 -0.58
CA LEU A 54 -8.23 -0.67 0.76
C LEU A 54 -7.75 0.39 1.75
N ALA A 55 -6.45 0.71 1.72
CA ALA A 55 -5.87 1.70 2.62
C ALA A 55 -6.37 3.13 2.35
N VAL A 56 -6.62 3.48 1.09
CA VAL A 56 -7.11 4.81 0.73
C VAL A 56 -8.55 5.04 1.19
N VAL A 57 -9.37 3.99 1.14
CA VAL A 57 -10.81 4.05 1.44
C VAL A 57 -11.08 4.26 2.92
N SER A 58 -10.37 3.59 3.83
CA SER A 58 -10.64 3.73 5.27
C SER A 58 -9.45 3.41 6.17
N ASP A 59 -9.59 3.77 7.46
CA ASP A 59 -8.59 3.45 8.48
C ASP A 59 -8.53 1.95 8.78
N GLU A 60 -9.66 1.24 8.70
CA GLU A 60 -9.75 -0.23 8.86
C GLU A 60 -9.05 -0.94 7.70
N GLY A 61 -9.22 -0.44 6.47
CA GLY A 61 -8.50 -0.93 5.30
C GLY A 61 -6.99 -0.74 5.47
N ARG A 62 -6.55 0.43 5.95
CA ARG A 62 -5.14 0.68 6.28
C ARG A 62 -4.64 -0.27 7.37
N ALA A 63 -5.39 -0.45 8.45
CA ALA A 63 -5.00 -1.35 9.55
C ALA A 63 -4.82 -2.79 9.07
N SER A 64 -5.69 -3.27 8.19
CA SER A 64 -5.60 -4.61 7.59
C SER A 64 -4.33 -4.78 6.75
N VAL A 65 -3.97 -3.78 5.94
CA VAL A 65 -2.73 -3.79 5.13
C VAL A 65 -1.49 -3.78 6.03
N VAL A 66 -1.48 -2.98 7.09
CA VAL A 66 -0.38 -2.94 8.07
C VAL A 66 -0.20 -4.27 8.78
N ALA A 67 -1.30 -4.92 9.18
CA ALA A 67 -1.26 -6.23 9.81
C ALA A 67 -0.64 -7.29 8.88
N GLU A 68 -0.97 -7.25 7.59
CA GLU A 68 -0.41 -8.19 6.62
C GLU A 68 1.07 -7.92 6.33
N LEU A 69 1.49 -6.67 6.20
CA LEU A 69 2.92 -6.32 6.09
C LEU A 69 3.72 -6.84 7.31
N SER A 70 3.16 -6.68 8.51
CA SER A 70 3.75 -7.19 9.75
C SER A 70 3.88 -8.72 9.75
N ARG A 71 2.85 -9.42 9.23
CA ARG A 71 2.88 -10.88 9.04
C ARG A 71 4.00 -11.29 8.08
N ILE A 72 4.16 -10.60 6.96
CA ILE A 72 5.21 -10.87 5.98
C ILE A 72 6.59 -10.66 6.60
N THR A 73 6.81 -9.57 7.34
CA THR A 73 8.08 -9.33 8.06
C THR A 73 8.40 -10.48 9.01
N ALA A 74 7.41 -10.93 9.79
CA ALA A 74 7.59 -12.04 10.73
C ALA A 74 7.91 -13.38 10.02
N GLN A 75 7.30 -13.64 8.87
CA GLN A 75 7.58 -14.83 8.05
C GLN A 75 8.99 -14.78 7.46
N ARG A 76 9.42 -13.61 6.95
CA ARG A 76 10.77 -13.40 6.41
C ARG A 76 11.85 -13.61 7.47
N GLY A 77 11.63 -13.16 8.70
CA GLY A 77 12.56 -13.39 9.82
C GLY A 77 12.70 -14.86 10.19
N LYS A 78 11.61 -15.64 10.12
CA LYS A 78 11.65 -17.10 10.36
C LYS A 78 12.34 -17.89 9.25
N ALA A 79 12.27 -17.45 8.00
CA ALA A 79 12.88 -18.13 6.86
C ALA A 79 14.40 -17.90 6.76
N GLN A 80 14.93 -16.90 7.48
CA GLN A 80 16.35 -16.53 7.47
C GLN A 80 17.11 -17.00 8.72
N ALA A 81 16.41 -17.63 9.68
CA ALA A 81 16.96 -18.18 10.92
C ALA A 81 17.13 -19.71 10.79
#